data_AF-A0A4S8MEY3-F1
#
_entry.id   AF-A0A4S8MEY3-F1
#
_cell.length_a   1.000
_cell.length_b   1.000
_cell.length_c   1.000
_cell.angle_alpha   90.00
_cell.angle_beta   90.00
_cell.angle_gamma   90.00
#
_symmetry.space_group_name_H-M   'P 1'
#
loop_
_entity.id
_entity.type
_entity.pdbx_description
1 polymer ?
#
loop_
_entity_poly.entity_id
_entity_poly.type
_entity_poly.pdbx_seq_one_letter_code
_entity_poly.pdbx_strand_id
1 'polypeptide(L)'
;FTLFFSPLLCSFASQSHTECADLGVDWYKEAVGETPCVTYQRLRQMCNSKYQIGTLNTSLPPDTCNEQVADCCCNSISFSLSMLCITCQQGFTKATNGFDAPAGMYLKYLTRSDGATCSPMSNRSFTTNIQSAVCNNTIKIFDAMYTRIWWEDGSWF
;
A
#
# COMPACT_ATOMS: atom_id res chain seq x y z
N PHE A 1 -53.22 10.81 -16.51
CA PHE A 1 -52.54 10.46 -15.24
C PHE A 1 -51.32 9.64 -15.62
N THR A 2 -50.15 10.28 -15.76
CA THR A 2 -48.94 9.62 -16.27
C THR A 2 -48.10 9.22 -15.07
N LEU A 3 -48.00 7.91 -14.82
CA LEU A 3 -47.20 7.36 -13.71
C LEU A 3 -45.72 7.42 -14.08
N PHE A 4 -44.94 8.21 -13.36
CA PHE A 4 -43.48 8.19 -13.40
C PHE A 4 -42.98 6.99 -12.57
N PHE A 5 -42.48 5.96 -13.26
CA PHE A 5 -41.70 4.89 -12.64
C PHE A 5 -40.29 5.41 -12.39
N SER A 6 -39.96 5.72 -11.13
CA SER A 6 -38.59 6.09 -10.74
C SER A 6 -37.76 4.82 -10.60
N PRO A 7 -36.69 4.61 -11.39
CA PRO A 7 -35.81 3.47 -11.17
C PRO A 7 -35.00 3.75 -9.90
N LEU A 8 -35.20 2.91 -8.89
CA LEU A 8 -34.30 2.81 -7.76
C LEU A 8 -32.93 2.37 -8.31
N LEU A 9 -32.00 3.30 -8.43
CA LEU A 9 -30.61 2.99 -8.74
C LEU A 9 -30.01 2.26 -7.54
N CYS A 10 -30.06 0.92 -7.57
CA CYS A 10 -29.22 0.10 -6.70
C CYS A 10 -27.76 0.45 -7.02
N SER A 11 -27.13 1.25 -6.15
CA SER A 11 -25.69 1.44 -6.19
C SER A 11 -25.06 0.11 -5.78
N PHE A 12 -24.52 -0.62 -6.76
CA PHE A 12 -23.59 -1.69 -6.46
C PHE A 12 -22.39 -1.03 -5.77
N ALA A 13 -22.19 -1.33 -4.49
CA ALA A 13 -20.96 -0.97 -3.81
C ALA A 13 -19.84 -1.75 -4.51
N SER A 14 -19.17 -1.10 -5.47
CA SER A 14 -17.87 -1.57 -5.93
C SER A 14 -16.98 -1.50 -4.70
N GLN A 15 -16.52 -2.66 -4.20
CA GLN A 15 -15.59 -2.68 -3.10
C GLN A 15 -14.31 -2.01 -3.58
N SER A 16 -14.13 -0.75 -3.21
CA SER A 16 -12.91 -0.04 -3.56
C SER A 16 -11.74 -0.83 -2.97
N HIS A 17 -10.75 -1.16 -3.80
CA HIS A 17 -9.55 -1.89 -3.36
C HIS A 17 -8.75 -1.15 -2.29
N THR A 18 -9.16 0.07 -1.95
CA THR A 18 -8.61 0.88 -0.86
C THR A 18 -9.33 0.71 0.48
N GLU A 19 -10.50 0.08 0.52
CA GLU A 19 -11.26 -0.14 1.76
C GLU A 19 -10.81 -1.42 2.47
N CYS A 20 -10.86 -1.40 3.80
CA CYS A 20 -10.51 -2.56 4.60
C CYS A 20 -11.72 -3.49 4.77
N ALA A 21 -11.47 -4.80 4.81
CA ALA A 21 -12.50 -5.81 5.02
C ALA A 21 -13.02 -5.81 6.48
N ASP A 22 -12.19 -5.39 7.43
CA ASP A 22 -12.53 -5.22 8.84
C ASP A 22 -11.69 -4.12 9.50
N LEU A 23 -11.86 -3.98 10.82
CA LEU A 23 -11.26 -2.92 11.64
C LEU A 23 -9.83 -3.24 12.10
N GLY A 24 -9.23 -4.35 11.66
CA GLY A 24 -7.95 -4.82 12.20
C GLY A 24 -6.76 -3.87 11.96
N VAL A 25 -6.88 -2.97 11.00
CA VAL A 25 -5.88 -1.90 10.72
C VAL A 25 -6.42 -0.49 10.96
N ASP A 26 -7.53 -0.34 11.69
CA ASP A 26 -8.12 0.97 11.96
C ASP A 26 -7.19 1.88 12.77
N TRP A 27 -6.31 1.32 13.60
CA TRP A 27 -5.27 2.08 14.30
C TRP A 27 -4.42 2.92 13.32
N TYR A 28 -4.15 2.41 12.11
CA TYR A 28 -3.41 3.14 11.09
C TYR A 28 -4.28 4.29 10.54
N LYS A 29 -5.56 4.00 10.27
CA LYS A 29 -6.52 4.99 9.78
C LYS A 29 -6.76 6.10 10.80
N GLU A 30 -6.80 5.79 12.09
CA GLU A 30 -6.92 6.77 13.17
C GLU A 30 -5.68 7.64 13.28
N ALA A 31 -4.48 7.05 13.14
CA ALA A 31 -3.22 7.79 13.21
C ALA A 31 -2.97 8.67 11.97
N VAL A 32 -3.30 8.17 10.77
CA VAL A 32 -2.92 8.78 9.48
C VAL A 32 -4.09 9.55 8.85
N GLY A 33 -5.33 9.14 9.10
CA GLY A 33 -6.55 9.72 8.53
C GLY A 33 -7.05 9.03 7.25
N GLU A 34 -6.35 8.01 6.77
CA GLU A 34 -6.72 7.21 5.59
C GLU A 34 -6.25 5.75 5.76
N THR A 35 -6.79 4.82 4.99
CA THR A 35 -6.38 3.41 5.09
C THR A 35 -4.95 3.22 4.56
N PRO A 36 -4.24 2.15 4.96
CA PRO A 36 -2.91 1.85 4.40
C PRO A 36 -2.90 1.74 2.88
N CYS A 37 -3.99 1.20 2.30
CA CYS A 37 -4.15 1.08 0.85
C CYS A 37 -4.30 2.44 0.15
N VAL A 38 -5.04 3.39 0.75
CA VAL A 38 -5.12 4.77 0.21
C VAL A 38 -3.74 5.41 0.24
N THR A 39 -3.01 5.34 1.37
CA THR A 39 -1.65 5.90 1.46
C THR A 39 -0.73 5.28 0.43
N TYR A 40 -0.74 3.95 0.29
CA TYR A 40 0.09 3.24 -0.68
C TYR A 40 -0.20 3.65 -2.12
N GLN A 41 -1.49 3.73 -2.49
CA GLN A 41 -1.89 4.18 -3.82
C GLN A 41 -1.43 5.61 -4.08
N ARG A 42 -1.67 6.54 -3.15
CA ARG A 42 -1.27 7.95 -3.28
C ARG A 42 0.25 8.09 -3.40
N LEU A 43 1.01 7.31 -2.64
CA LEU A 43 2.47 7.28 -2.73
C LEU A 43 2.93 6.89 -4.13
N ARG A 44 2.40 5.79 -4.69
CA ARG A 44 2.76 5.36 -6.05
C ARG A 44 2.26 6.31 -7.14
N GLN A 45 1.12 6.97 -6.91
CA GLN A 45 0.56 7.95 -7.83
C GLN A 45 1.45 9.18 -8.07
N MET A 46 2.36 9.50 -7.15
CA MET A 46 3.34 10.57 -7.36
C MET A 46 4.31 10.26 -8.51
N CYS A 47 4.62 8.98 -8.76
CA CYS A 47 5.51 8.54 -9.84
C CYS A 47 4.76 7.96 -11.05
N ASN A 48 3.52 7.50 -10.84
CA ASN A 48 2.64 7.02 -11.88
C ASN A 48 1.20 7.43 -11.57
N SER A 49 0.74 8.56 -12.12
CA SER A 49 -0.60 9.11 -11.86
C SER A 49 -1.76 8.17 -12.23
N LYS A 50 -1.51 7.12 -13.02
CA LYS A 50 -2.51 6.11 -13.39
C LYS A 50 -2.50 4.90 -12.46
N TYR A 51 -1.58 4.82 -11.50
CA TYR A 51 -1.52 3.72 -10.55
C TYR A 51 -2.83 3.66 -9.75
N GLN A 52 -3.43 2.48 -9.72
CA GLN A 52 -4.58 2.15 -8.89
C GLN A 52 -4.26 0.83 -8.21
N ILE A 53 -4.49 0.75 -6.91
CA ILE A 53 -4.33 -0.52 -6.21
C ILE A 53 -5.44 -1.47 -6.65
N GLY A 54 -5.06 -2.68 -7.04
CA GLY A 54 -6.00 -3.79 -7.22
C GLY A 54 -6.12 -4.62 -5.95
N THR A 55 -6.83 -5.75 -6.03
CA THR A 55 -6.77 -6.77 -4.99
C THR A 55 -5.38 -7.39 -4.94
N LEU A 56 -4.70 -7.27 -3.80
CA LEU A 56 -3.37 -7.79 -3.56
C LEU A 56 -3.39 -9.32 -3.36
N ASN A 57 -2.30 -9.96 -3.78
CA ASN A 57 -2.14 -11.41 -3.72
C ASN A 57 -1.66 -11.84 -2.32
N THR A 58 -2.27 -12.86 -1.74
CA THR A 58 -1.84 -13.45 -0.46
C THR A 58 -0.51 -14.20 -0.53
N SER A 59 0.02 -14.41 -1.74
CA SER A 59 1.38 -14.91 -1.97
C SER A 59 2.37 -13.75 -1.83
N LEU A 60 3.29 -13.86 -0.88
CA LEU A 60 4.17 -12.74 -0.52
C LEU A 60 5.40 -12.61 -1.43
N PRO A 61 5.89 -11.37 -1.65
CA PRO A 61 5.27 -10.10 -1.26
C PRO A 61 3.97 -9.82 -2.04
N PRO A 62 3.03 -9.04 -1.48
CA PRO A 62 1.70 -8.87 -2.05
C PRO A 62 1.67 -8.02 -3.32
N ASP A 63 2.74 -7.26 -3.56
CA ASP A 63 2.98 -6.43 -4.74
C ASP A 63 4.48 -6.44 -5.08
N THR A 64 4.87 -5.76 -6.15
CA THR A 64 6.26 -5.59 -6.58
C THR A 64 6.47 -4.16 -7.12
N CYS A 65 7.64 -3.58 -6.86
CA CYS A 65 8.01 -2.25 -7.36
C CYS A 65 8.40 -2.29 -8.85
N ASN A 66 7.39 -2.41 -9.71
CA ASN A 66 7.54 -2.51 -11.17
C ASN A 66 7.34 -1.18 -11.92
N GLU A 67 7.23 -0.03 -11.23
CA GLU A 67 7.04 1.27 -11.90
C GLU A 67 8.21 1.63 -12.82
N GLN A 68 7.94 2.39 -13.88
CA GLN A 68 9.01 2.99 -14.70
C GLN A 68 9.87 3.97 -13.88
N VAL A 69 9.25 4.75 -13.00
CA VAL A 69 9.92 5.63 -12.05
C VAL A 69 9.83 4.99 -10.66
N ALA A 70 10.91 4.35 -10.24
CA ALA A 70 10.90 3.50 -9.05
C ALA A 70 11.00 4.27 -7.73
N ASP A 71 11.34 5.56 -7.74
CA ASP A 71 11.59 6.37 -6.54
C ASP A 71 10.45 6.29 -5.49
N CYS A 72 9.19 6.19 -5.93
CA CYS A 72 8.03 6.12 -5.04
C CYS A 72 7.83 4.74 -4.40
N CYS A 73 8.32 3.66 -5.01
CA CYS A 73 8.10 2.29 -4.52
C CYS A 73 9.37 1.56 -4.08
N CYS A 74 10.56 2.00 -4.50
CA CYS A 74 11.82 1.31 -4.25
C CYS A 74 12.37 1.60 -2.85
N ASN A 75 11.54 1.40 -1.83
CA ASN A 75 11.86 1.75 -0.46
C ASN A 75 11.10 0.88 0.53
N SER A 76 11.61 0.79 1.76
CA SER A 76 11.01 -0.05 2.79
C SER A 76 9.62 0.42 3.21
N ILE A 77 9.37 1.74 3.19
CA ILE A 77 8.08 2.34 3.60
C ILE A 77 6.96 1.88 2.67
N SER A 78 7.21 1.90 1.36
CA SER A 78 6.30 1.42 0.33
C SER A 78 6.02 -0.09 0.49
N PHE A 79 7.05 -0.88 0.77
CA PHE A 79 6.88 -2.30 1.10
C PHE A 79 5.99 -2.50 2.34
N SER A 80 6.26 -1.79 3.43
CA SER A 80 5.46 -1.82 4.65
C SER A 80 3.99 -1.45 4.40
N LEU A 81 3.75 -0.41 3.61
CA LEU A 81 2.41 -0.01 3.22
C LEU A 81 1.69 -1.08 2.40
N SER A 82 2.39 -1.80 1.53
CA SER A 82 1.82 -2.92 0.78
C SER A 82 1.42 -4.09 1.69
N MET A 83 2.23 -4.38 2.72
CA MET A 83 1.94 -5.42 3.72
C MET A 83 0.74 -5.07 4.62
N LEU A 84 0.65 -3.80 5.04
CA LEU A 84 -0.53 -3.31 5.73
C LEU A 84 -1.76 -3.27 4.82
N CYS A 85 -1.59 -2.95 3.53
CA CYS A 85 -2.70 -2.92 2.60
C CYS A 85 -3.28 -4.31 2.33
N ILE A 86 -2.45 -5.36 2.22
CA ILE A 86 -3.02 -6.71 2.08
C ILE A 86 -3.77 -7.13 3.35
N THR A 87 -3.26 -6.78 4.52
CA THR A 87 -3.97 -7.02 5.78
C THR A 87 -5.30 -6.27 5.83
N CYS A 88 -5.32 -5.01 5.38
CA CYS A 88 -6.55 -4.21 5.20
C CYS A 88 -7.56 -4.92 4.27
N GLN A 89 -7.13 -5.30 3.05
CA GLN A 89 -8.03 -5.87 2.04
C GLN A 89 -8.58 -7.25 2.41
N GLN A 90 -7.78 -8.09 3.06
CA GLN A 90 -8.17 -9.46 3.41
C GLN A 90 -8.84 -9.54 4.79
N GLY A 91 -8.55 -8.57 5.66
CA GLY A 91 -8.97 -8.57 7.05
C GLY A 91 -8.29 -9.66 7.88
N PHE A 92 -8.52 -9.57 9.18
CA PHE A 92 -8.08 -10.53 10.19
C PHE A 92 -8.86 -11.85 10.10
N THR A 93 -9.96 -11.88 9.35
CA THR A 93 -10.68 -13.13 9.04
C THR A 93 -9.85 -14.15 8.25
N LYS A 94 -8.90 -13.69 7.42
CA LYS A 94 -8.00 -14.56 6.64
C LYS A 94 -6.61 -14.71 7.25
N ALA A 95 -6.19 -13.74 8.06
CA ALA A 95 -4.92 -13.79 8.77
C ALA A 95 -5.09 -13.10 10.14
N THR A 96 -5.30 -13.90 11.19
CA THR A 96 -5.74 -13.45 12.53
C THR A 96 -4.86 -12.37 13.17
N ASN A 97 -3.62 -12.17 12.71
CA ASN A 97 -2.72 -11.12 13.20
C ASN A 97 -2.15 -10.24 12.05
N GLY A 98 -2.73 -10.33 10.86
CA GLY A 98 -2.14 -9.79 9.64
C GLY A 98 -1.21 -10.78 8.92
N PHE A 99 -0.63 -10.32 7.82
CA PHE A 99 0.25 -11.13 6.97
C PHE A 99 1.70 -10.93 7.36
N ASP A 100 2.34 -12.00 7.84
CA ASP A 100 3.78 -12.04 8.11
C ASP A 100 4.55 -12.42 6.85
N ALA A 101 5.66 -11.73 6.56
CA ALA A 101 6.55 -12.05 5.45
C ALA A 101 7.89 -12.59 5.96
N PRO A 102 8.34 -13.77 5.49
CA PRO A 102 9.65 -14.30 5.89
C PRO A 102 10.80 -13.45 5.33
N ALA A 103 12.02 -13.73 5.82
CA ALA A 103 13.25 -13.13 5.31
C ALA A 103 13.32 -13.19 3.76
N GLY A 104 13.81 -12.10 3.16
CA GLY A 104 13.99 -11.94 1.72
C GLY A 104 12.78 -11.41 0.97
N MET A 105 11.61 -11.24 1.61
CA MET A 105 10.41 -10.76 0.93
C MET A 105 10.51 -9.30 0.48
N TYR A 106 11.19 -8.46 1.24
CA TYR A 106 11.52 -7.11 0.78
C TYR A 106 12.41 -7.12 -0.47
N LEU A 107 13.44 -7.97 -0.52
CA LEU A 107 14.30 -8.08 -1.72
C LEU A 107 13.48 -8.54 -2.93
N LYS A 108 12.56 -9.49 -2.74
CA LYS A 108 11.63 -9.93 -3.78
C LYS A 108 10.68 -8.81 -4.22
N TYR A 109 10.22 -7.96 -3.29
CA TYR A 109 9.39 -6.79 -3.60
C TYR A 109 10.14 -5.76 -4.47
N LEU A 110 11.44 -5.61 -4.24
CA LEU A 110 12.31 -4.72 -5.01
C LEU A 110 12.72 -5.30 -6.37
N THR A 111 12.60 -6.61 -6.55
CA THR A 111 13.02 -7.30 -7.78
C THR A 111 11.93 -7.16 -8.82
N ARG A 112 12.25 -6.45 -9.90
CA ARG A 112 11.31 -6.15 -10.99
C ARG A 112 11.00 -7.38 -11.83
N SER A 113 9.98 -7.28 -12.68
CA SER A 113 9.58 -8.33 -13.63
C SER A 113 10.68 -8.71 -14.64
N ASP A 114 11.64 -7.82 -14.90
CA ASP A 114 12.83 -8.07 -15.72
C ASP A 114 13.99 -8.73 -14.95
N GLY A 115 13.80 -9.00 -13.65
CA GLY A 115 14.79 -9.58 -12.75
C GLY A 115 15.78 -8.58 -12.15
N ALA A 116 15.75 -7.31 -12.56
CA ALA A 116 16.61 -6.28 -11.98
C ALA A 116 16.05 -5.77 -10.64
N THR A 117 16.91 -5.48 -9.68
CA THR A 117 16.50 -4.75 -8.48
C THR A 117 16.21 -3.29 -8.84
N CYS A 118 15.09 -2.75 -8.36
CA CYS A 118 14.78 -1.34 -8.54
C CYS A 118 15.86 -0.43 -7.94
N SER A 119 15.94 0.81 -8.43
CA SER A 119 16.90 1.81 -7.97
C SER A 119 16.35 3.22 -8.21
N PRO A 120 16.67 4.21 -7.35
CA PRO A 120 17.46 4.11 -6.12
C PRO A 120 16.69 3.45 -4.97
N MET A 121 17.36 2.58 -4.22
CA MET A 121 16.81 1.95 -3.03
C MET A 121 16.99 2.84 -1.80
N SER A 122 15.96 2.94 -0.98
CA SER A 122 16.01 3.68 0.28
C SER A 122 15.33 2.93 1.43
N ASN A 123 16.05 2.73 2.53
CA ASN A 123 15.50 2.07 3.71
C ASN A 123 15.16 3.13 4.77
N ARG A 124 14.00 2.97 5.41
CA ARG A 124 13.50 3.86 6.48
C ARG A 124 13.38 5.33 6.08
N SER A 125 13.34 5.61 4.80
CA SER A 125 13.32 6.96 4.25
C SER A 125 12.93 6.95 2.78
N PHE A 126 12.58 8.12 2.27
CA PHE A 126 12.47 8.36 0.83
C PHE A 126 13.71 9.10 0.32
N THR A 127 13.90 9.08 -1.01
CA THR A 127 14.82 10.05 -1.63
C THR A 127 14.35 11.47 -1.35
N THR A 128 15.26 12.45 -1.36
CA THR A 128 14.93 13.86 -1.05
C THR A 128 13.76 14.40 -1.86
N ASN A 129 13.70 14.05 -3.16
CA ASN A 129 12.62 14.48 -4.05
C ASN A 129 11.27 13.87 -3.64
N ILE A 130 11.26 12.59 -3.33
CA ILE A 130 10.04 11.90 -2.90
C ILE A 130 9.61 12.35 -1.51
N GLN A 131 10.53 12.55 -0.56
CA GLN A 131 10.21 13.11 0.75
C GLN A 131 9.54 14.49 0.63
N SER A 132 10.07 15.34 -0.24
CA SER A 132 9.47 16.66 -0.52
C SER A 132 8.09 16.53 -1.16
N ALA A 133 7.92 15.59 -2.10
CA ALA A 133 6.63 15.33 -2.74
C ALA A 133 5.58 14.78 -1.75
N VAL A 134 5.97 13.88 -0.84
CA VAL A 134 5.10 13.37 0.25
C VAL A 134 4.57 14.53 1.09
N CYS A 135 5.46 15.45 1.50
CA CYS A 135 5.08 16.64 2.25
C CYS A 135 4.15 17.56 1.44
N ASN A 136 4.49 17.87 0.19
CA ASN A 136 3.71 18.77 -0.67
C ASN A 136 2.33 18.23 -1.04
N ASN A 137 2.19 16.90 -1.12
CA ASN A 137 0.91 16.24 -1.42
C ASN A 137 0.14 15.87 -0.14
N THR A 138 0.60 16.30 1.05
CA THR A 138 -0.03 15.97 2.35
C THR A 138 -0.29 14.47 2.52
N ILE A 139 0.65 13.64 2.05
CA ILE A 139 0.64 12.21 2.31
C ILE A 139 1.26 12.01 3.69
N LYS A 140 0.45 11.54 4.64
CA LYS A 140 0.92 11.23 5.99
C LYS A 140 1.46 9.79 5.99
N ILE A 141 2.63 9.62 6.57
CA ILE A 141 3.28 8.32 6.72
C ILE A 141 3.43 8.08 8.22
N PHE A 142 3.04 6.90 8.68
CA PHE A 142 3.15 6.54 10.09
C PHE A 142 4.63 6.55 10.52
N ASP A 143 4.95 7.31 11.57
CA ASP A 143 6.34 7.60 11.97
C ASP A 143 7.18 6.34 12.18
N ALA A 144 6.57 5.27 12.70
CA ALA A 144 7.26 4.02 12.93
C ALA A 144 7.87 3.43 11.64
N MET A 145 7.36 3.73 10.44
CA MET A 145 7.96 3.31 9.16
C MET A 145 9.32 3.97 8.88
N TYR A 146 9.61 5.12 9.48
CA TYR A 146 10.92 5.75 9.43
C TYR A 146 11.84 5.29 10.56
N THR A 147 11.30 4.91 11.72
CA THR A 147 12.11 4.75 12.94
C THR A 147 12.24 3.32 13.44
N ARG A 148 11.26 2.44 13.18
CA ARG A 148 11.14 1.13 13.85
C ARG A 148 10.77 -0.04 12.93
N ILE A 149 9.86 0.17 11.98
CA ILE A 149 9.28 -0.86 11.11
C ILE A 149 10.21 -1.07 9.93
N TRP A 150 11.28 -1.82 10.17
CA TRP A 150 12.26 -2.24 9.18
C TRP A 150 13.11 -3.38 9.76
N TRP A 151 13.17 -4.49 9.02
CA TRP A 151 14.00 -5.65 9.34
C TRP A 151 15.09 -5.80 8.28
N GLU A 152 16.34 -5.96 8.71
CA GLU A 152 17.50 -6.00 7.81
C GLU A 152 17.47 -7.20 6.86
N ASP A 153 16.85 -8.30 7.27
CA ASP A 153 16.64 -9.50 6.44
C ASP A 153 15.47 -9.35 5.46
N GLY A 154 14.74 -8.22 5.49
CA GLY A 154 13.60 -7.97 4.62
C GLY A 154 12.32 -8.70 5.00
N SER A 155 12.22 -9.19 6.23
CA SER A 155 10.99 -9.74 6.80
C SER A 155 9.97 -8.65 7.18
N TRP A 156 8.76 -9.08 7.53
CA TRP A 156 7.66 -8.22 7.99
C TRP A 156 6.80 -8.94 9.03
N PHE A 157 6.46 -8.26 10.12
CA PHE A 157 5.57 -8.71 11.20
C PHE A 157 4.82 -7.52 11.83
#